data_AF-A0A2E9QAB6-F1
#
_entry.id   AF-A0A2E9QAB6-F1
#
_cell.length_a   1.000
_cell.length_b   1.000
_cell.length_c   1.000
_cell.angle_alpha   90.00
_cell.angle_beta   90.00
_cell.angle_gamma   90.00
#
_symmetry.space_group_name_H-M   'P 1'
#
loop_
_entity.id
_entity.type
_entity.pdbx_description
1 polymer ?
#
loop_
_entity_poly.entity_id
_entity_poly.type
_entity_poly.pdbx_seq_one_letter_code
_entity_poly.pdbx_strand_id
1 'polypeptide(L)'
;MDFEKYKEINDQRMNYREMEEATVVSSYRNVGCGDGYRLYLKIDEQSPDKTILDASYTTTGCGFGLAALAMATEWVKGKTLQQAADIKSEDIESLFEFPERRKNYPDSAVEAMQKAVADYRNGTGVKPEDRVTRAYALQKLKEQGHLRNEKLNQVILEGEDFSGVDLSGANLQNAFLQNASFEGANLRGARLRGAFLNNCNLKNADFREADIRWAKLTGANIEGARFEDAIYDIGTRLDPRQTELFKIMKREGRDLYTEKQPERV
;
A
#
# COMPACT_ATOMS: atom_id res chain seq x y z
N MET A 1 24.89 10.15 2.05
CA MET A 1 23.71 9.69 2.82
C MET A 1 24.02 9.61 4.30
N ASP A 2 23.19 10.25 5.10
CA ASP A 2 23.22 10.19 6.56
C ASP A 2 22.43 8.96 7.06
N PHE A 3 23.12 7.96 7.62
CA PHE A 3 22.49 6.73 8.09
C PHE A 3 21.71 6.90 9.40
N GLU A 4 22.14 7.79 10.28
CA GLU A 4 21.43 8.06 11.54
C GLU A 4 20.10 8.73 11.25
N LYS A 5 20.11 9.73 10.37
CA LYS A 5 18.87 10.37 9.89
C LYS A 5 17.96 9.40 9.15
N TYR A 6 18.52 8.51 8.33
CA TYR A 6 17.73 7.46 7.66
C TYR A 6 17.01 6.58 8.69
N LYS A 7 17.73 6.13 9.72
CA LYS A 7 17.18 5.30 10.79
C LYS A 7 16.13 6.07 11.58
N GLU A 8 16.41 7.32 11.95
CA GLU A 8 15.46 8.19 12.64
C GLU A 8 14.14 8.33 11.88
N ILE A 9 14.19 8.62 10.58
CA ILE A 9 12.98 8.75 9.74
C ILE A 9 12.16 7.46 9.73
N ASN A 10 12.83 6.31 9.64
CA ASN A 10 12.20 5.00 9.59
C ASN A 10 11.64 4.56 10.96
N ASP A 11 12.36 4.84 12.04
CA ASP A 11 11.98 4.46 13.41
C ASP A 11 10.87 5.37 13.94
N GLN A 12 10.97 6.69 13.71
CA GLN A 12 9.94 7.65 14.09
C GLN A 12 8.73 7.66 13.15
N ARG A 13 8.83 6.98 11.99
CA ARG A 13 7.75 6.91 10.99
C ARG A 13 7.21 8.31 10.65
N MET A 14 8.12 9.23 10.33
CA MET A 14 7.79 10.64 10.05
C MET A 14 6.68 10.74 9.00
N ASN A 15 5.63 11.51 9.31
CA ASN A 15 4.43 11.72 8.49
C ASN A 15 3.68 10.45 8.06
N TYR A 16 3.97 9.29 8.65
CA TYR A 16 3.35 8.02 8.32
C TYR A 16 2.04 7.83 9.10
N ARG A 17 0.89 8.16 8.49
CA ARG A 17 -0.44 7.96 9.08
C ARG A 17 -1.56 8.14 8.06
N GLU A 18 -2.70 7.53 8.34
CA GLU A 18 -3.97 7.94 7.73
C GLU A 18 -4.37 9.32 8.27
N MET A 19 -5.07 10.11 7.44
CA MET A 19 -5.59 11.42 7.81
C MET A 19 -7.05 11.51 7.35
N GLU A 20 -7.97 11.41 8.31
CA GLU A 20 -9.41 11.35 8.04
C GLU A 20 -9.92 12.66 7.44
N GLU A 21 -9.40 13.78 7.94
CA GLU A 21 -9.74 15.13 7.53
C GLU A 21 -8.99 15.61 6.28
N ALA A 22 -8.29 14.71 5.57
CA ALA A 22 -7.60 15.07 4.34
C ALA A 22 -8.57 15.62 3.29
N THR A 23 -8.18 16.68 2.58
CA THR A 23 -8.98 17.21 1.47
C THR A 23 -8.93 16.25 0.29
N VAL A 24 -7.74 15.74 -0.03
CA VAL A 24 -7.53 14.70 -1.06
C VAL A 24 -6.78 13.51 -0.49
N VAL A 25 -7.21 12.31 -0.89
CA VAL A 25 -6.45 11.06 -0.70
C VAL A 25 -6.13 10.51 -2.08
N SER A 26 -4.86 10.25 -2.35
CA SER A 26 -4.38 9.76 -3.63
C SER A 26 -3.69 8.42 -3.48
N SER A 27 -3.91 7.53 -4.43
CA SER A 27 -3.22 6.24 -4.50
C SER A 27 -2.28 6.21 -5.70
N TYR A 28 -1.05 5.77 -5.48
CA TYR A 28 -0.01 5.64 -6.48
C TYR A 28 0.65 4.27 -6.35
N ARG A 29 0.93 3.61 -7.47
CA ARG A 29 1.68 2.34 -7.51
C ARG A 29 3.02 2.61 -8.17
N ASN A 30 4.10 2.47 -7.40
CA ASN A 30 5.46 2.62 -7.91
C ASN A 30 5.71 1.59 -9.02
N VAL A 31 6.04 2.07 -10.22
CA VAL A 31 6.22 1.22 -11.41
C VAL A 31 7.48 0.35 -11.31
N GLY A 32 8.53 0.83 -10.64
CA GLY A 32 9.81 0.14 -10.52
C GLY A 32 9.78 -1.05 -9.55
N CYS A 33 9.22 -0.87 -8.35
CA CYS A 33 9.20 -1.91 -7.31
C CYS A 33 7.80 -2.48 -7.00
N GLY A 34 6.74 -1.89 -7.56
CA GLY A 34 5.35 -2.29 -7.31
C GLY A 34 4.84 -1.91 -5.91
N ASP A 35 5.51 -1.02 -5.19
CA ASP A 35 5.08 -0.55 -3.88
C ASP A 35 3.86 0.37 -3.98
N GLY A 36 2.92 0.21 -3.06
CA GLY A 36 1.74 1.04 -2.97
C GLY A 36 2.00 2.25 -2.08
N TYR A 37 1.81 3.45 -2.63
CA TYR A 37 1.86 4.71 -1.91
C TYR A 37 0.45 5.27 -1.81
N ARG A 38 0.08 5.76 -0.64
CA ARG A 38 -1.14 6.54 -0.45
C ARG A 38 -0.76 7.85 0.22
N LEU A 39 -1.16 8.95 -0.40
CA LEU A 39 -0.88 10.30 0.06
C LEU A 39 -2.17 10.96 0.52
N TYR A 40 -2.06 11.73 1.59
CA TYR A 40 -3.15 12.48 2.19
C TYR A 40 -2.70 13.93 2.25
N LEU A 41 -3.44 14.84 1.61
CA LEU A 41 -3.16 16.27 1.67
C LEU A 41 -4.36 16.99 2.27
N LYS A 42 -4.11 17.77 3.32
CA LYS A 42 -5.06 18.73 3.87
C LYS A 42 -4.77 20.09 3.25
N ILE A 43 -5.71 20.60 2.47
CA ILE A 43 -5.55 21.82 1.69
C ILE A 43 -6.48 22.88 2.27
N ASP A 44 -5.97 24.09 2.45
CA ASP A 44 -6.79 25.25 2.75
C ASP A 44 -7.56 25.67 1.49
N GLU A 45 -8.81 25.23 1.39
CA GLU A 45 -9.68 25.57 0.27
C GLU A 45 -10.08 27.05 0.25
N GLN A 46 -9.93 27.78 1.36
CA GLN A 46 -10.21 29.21 1.46
C GLN A 46 -9.03 30.07 1.00
N SER A 47 -7.81 29.55 1.14
CA SER A 47 -6.60 30.20 0.61
C SER A 47 -6.70 30.38 -0.91
N PRO A 48 -6.39 31.59 -1.46
CA PRO A 48 -6.34 31.82 -2.90
C PRO A 48 -5.39 30.86 -3.62
N ASP A 49 -4.26 30.54 -2.98
CA ASP A 49 -3.19 29.73 -3.55
C ASP A 49 -3.29 28.24 -3.18
N LYS A 50 -4.36 27.86 -2.45
CA LYS A 50 -4.63 26.50 -1.99
C LYS A 50 -3.42 25.90 -1.27
N THR A 51 -3.07 26.50 -0.14
CA THR A 51 -1.92 26.07 0.66
C THR A 51 -2.15 24.68 1.26
N ILE A 52 -1.13 23.82 1.23
CA ILE A 52 -1.14 22.52 1.89
C ILE A 52 -0.84 22.75 3.38
N LEU A 53 -1.85 22.54 4.23
CA LEU A 53 -1.77 22.72 5.68
C LEU A 53 -1.06 21.54 6.35
N ASP A 54 -1.29 20.33 5.85
CA ASP A 54 -0.70 19.11 6.36
C ASP A 54 -0.62 18.07 5.24
N ALA A 55 0.36 17.18 5.35
CA ALA A 55 0.56 16.08 4.43
C ALA A 55 1.02 14.84 5.20
N SER A 56 0.40 13.72 4.90
CA SER A 56 0.83 12.42 5.39
C SER A 56 0.84 11.41 4.26
N TYR A 57 1.46 10.26 4.52
CA TYR A 57 1.46 9.17 3.59
C TYR A 57 1.37 7.85 4.34
N THR A 58 1.04 6.82 3.59
CA THR A 58 1.16 5.45 4.03
C THR A 58 1.76 4.66 2.87
N THR A 59 2.62 3.72 3.19
CA THR A 59 3.39 2.98 2.19
C THR A 59 3.64 1.56 2.63
N THR A 60 3.72 0.71 1.63
CA THR A 60 4.17 -0.67 1.75
C THR A 60 5.62 -0.83 1.32
N GLY A 61 6.22 0.28 0.89
CA GLY A 61 7.55 0.27 0.33
C GLY A 61 8.62 0.08 1.37
N CYS A 62 9.83 -0.20 0.89
CA CYS A 62 10.98 -0.33 1.77
C CYS A 62 11.33 1.01 2.43
N GLY A 63 12.28 0.98 3.37
CA GLY A 63 12.65 2.17 4.13
C GLY A 63 13.17 3.35 3.31
N PHE A 64 13.69 3.12 2.09
CA PHE A 64 14.01 4.21 1.16
C PHE A 64 12.77 4.86 0.56
N GLY A 65 11.73 4.09 0.24
CA GLY A 65 10.44 4.63 -0.21
C GLY A 65 9.74 5.39 0.91
N LEU A 66 9.84 4.87 2.14
CA LEU A 66 9.37 5.56 3.34
C LEU A 66 10.10 6.90 3.52
N ALA A 67 11.43 6.91 3.47
CA ALA A 67 12.21 8.13 3.59
C ALA A 67 11.88 9.15 2.49
N ALA A 68 11.75 8.72 1.24
CA ALA A 68 11.41 9.62 0.13
C ALA A 68 10.02 10.24 0.31
N LEU A 69 9.02 9.46 0.72
CA LEU A 69 7.68 9.98 1.00
C LEU A 69 7.63 10.87 2.23
N ALA A 70 8.40 10.56 3.27
CA ALA A 70 8.55 11.41 4.45
C ALA A 70 9.10 12.78 4.06
N MET A 71 10.15 12.82 3.24
CA MET A 71 10.73 14.07 2.77
C MET A 71 9.80 14.81 1.80
N ALA A 72 9.12 14.12 0.89
CA ALA A 72 8.13 14.74 0.00
C ALA A 72 6.98 15.38 0.79
N THR A 73 6.41 14.65 1.75
CA THR A 73 5.31 15.15 2.59
C THR A 73 5.76 16.26 3.52
N GLU A 74 6.98 16.20 4.06
CA GLU A 74 7.52 17.28 4.88
C GLU A 74 7.77 18.54 4.05
N TRP A 75 8.35 18.40 2.85
CA TRP A 75 8.65 19.52 1.98
C TRP A 75 7.38 20.28 1.55
N VAL A 76 6.28 19.59 1.22
CA VAL A 76 5.06 20.26 0.72
C VAL A 76 4.25 20.99 1.79
N LYS A 77 4.48 20.76 3.08
CA LYS A 77 3.75 21.46 4.14
C LYS A 77 4.03 22.96 4.07
N GLY A 78 2.96 23.75 4.12
CA GLY A 78 3.01 25.21 4.01
C GLY A 78 3.23 25.73 2.58
N LYS A 79 3.37 24.86 1.57
CA LYS A 79 3.53 25.25 0.16
C LYS A 79 2.17 25.33 -0.54
N THR A 80 2.14 26.07 -1.63
CA THR A 80 0.96 26.14 -2.51
C THR A 80 0.81 24.85 -3.32
N LEU A 81 -0.41 24.55 -3.78
CA LEU A 81 -0.61 23.41 -4.70
C LEU A 81 0.23 23.52 -5.97
N GLN A 82 0.52 24.74 -6.44
CA GLN A 82 1.37 24.91 -7.62
C GLN A 82 2.82 24.52 -7.31
N GLN A 83 3.36 24.96 -6.17
CA GLN A 83 4.70 24.54 -5.74
C GLN A 83 4.80 23.02 -5.53
N ALA A 84 3.75 22.39 -5.00
CA ALA A 84 3.69 20.94 -4.86
C ALA A 84 3.55 20.20 -6.21
N ALA A 85 2.90 20.81 -7.21
CA ALA A 85 2.85 20.27 -8.57
C ALA A 85 4.22 20.34 -9.27
N ASP A 86 5.01 21.37 -8.95
CA ASP A 86 6.32 21.62 -9.54
C ASP A 86 7.49 21.01 -8.73
N ILE A 87 7.19 20.23 -7.68
CA ILE A 87 8.19 19.54 -6.85
C ILE A 87 9.10 18.66 -7.71
N LYS A 88 10.39 18.66 -7.38
CA LYS A 88 11.40 17.83 -8.04
C LYS A 88 12.16 16.97 -7.04
N SER A 89 12.90 16.00 -7.55
CA SER A 89 13.69 15.09 -6.70
C SER A 89 14.77 15.86 -5.93
N GLU A 90 15.34 16.93 -6.51
CA GLU A 90 16.33 17.77 -5.84
C GLU A 90 15.76 18.50 -4.62
N ASP A 91 14.47 18.84 -4.63
CA ASP A 91 13.79 19.46 -3.49
C ASP A 91 13.73 18.51 -2.29
N ILE A 92 13.46 17.23 -2.56
CA ILE A 92 13.44 16.17 -1.55
C ILE A 92 14.86 15.84 -1.10
N GLU A 93 15.81 15.76 -2.04
CA GLU A 93 17.22 15.46 -1.76
C GLU A 93 17.90 16.56 -0.95
N SER A 94 17.42 17.81 -1.03
CA SER A 94 17.89 18.91 -0.18
C SER A 94 17.61 18.66 1.31
N LEU A 95 16.58 17.88 1.63
CA LEU A 95 16.24 17.49 3.00
C LEU A 95 17.00 16.24 3.43
N PHE A 96 17.21 15.28 2.51
CA PHE A 96 17.91 14.03 2.78
C PHE A 96 18.52 13.43 1.51
N GLU A 97 19.85 13.30 1.50
CA GLU A 97 20.59 12.78 0.35
C GLU A 97 20.43 11.26 0.19
N PHE A 98 19.96 10.80 -0.98
CA PHE A 98 19.86 9.39 -1.31
C PHE A 98 21.14 8.88 -2.00
N PRO A 99 21.57 7.63 -1.75
CA PRO A 99 22.67 7.03 -2.49
C PRO A 99 22.34 6.95 -3.98
N GLU A 100 23.35 7.08 -4.85
CA GLU A 100 23.15 7.09 -6.31
C GLU A 100 22.30 5.92 -6.84
N ARG A 101 22.49 4.72 -6.27
CA ARG A 101 21.72 3.50 -6.62
C ARG A 101 20.25 3.51 -6.15
N ARG A 102 19.80 4.57 -5.48
CA ARG A 102 18.50 4.71 -4.82
C ARG A 102 17.78 6.01 -5.19
N LYS A 103 18.26 6.76 -6.19
CA LYS A 103 17.62 8.00 -6.66
C LYS A 103 16.23 7.82 -7.27
N ASN A 104 15.90 6.59 -7.67
CA ASN A 104 14.57 6.23 -8.13
C ASN A 104 13.46 6.42 -7.06
N TYR A 105 13.81 6.45 -5.76
CA TYR A 105 12.83 6.63 -4.68
C TYR A 105 12.31 8.07 -4.57
N PRO A 106 13.19 9.11 -4.53
CA PRO A 106 12.77 10.49 -4.72
C PRO A 106 11.87 10.70 -5.93
N ASP A 107 12.26 10.18 -7.11
CA ASP A 107 11.46 10.33 -8.35
C ASP A 107 10.04 9.75 -8.17
N SER A 108 9.94 8.57 -7.57
CA SER A 108 8.64 7.93 -7.33
C SER A 108 7.78 8.69 -6.31
N ALA A 109 8.41 9.32 -5.31
CA ALA A 109 7.70 10.13 -4.32
C ALA A 109 7.21 11.46 -4.94
N VAL A 110 8.01 12.06 -5.83
CA VAL A 110 7.62 13.22 -6.64
C VAL A 110 6.42 12.88 -7.52
N GLU A 111 6.49 11.79 -8.29
CA GLU A 111 5.38 11.36 -9.15
C GLU A 111 4.10 11.12 -8.35
N ALA A 112 4.22 10.48 -7.18
CA ALA A 112 3.09 10.27 -6.29
C ALA A 112 2.49 11.60 -5.79
N MET A 113 3.34 12.56 -5.41
CA MET A 113 2.91 13.88 -4.94
C MET A 113 2.23 14.67 -6.05
N GLN A 114 2.82 14.71 -7.25
CA GLN A 114 2.24 15.34 -8.42
C GLN A 114 0.90 14.71 -8.79
N LYS A 115 0.79 13.38 -8.70
CA LYS A 115 -0.49 12.68 -8.86
C LYS A 115 -1.50 13.10 -7.80
N ALA A 116 -1.11 13.26 -6.54
CA ALA A 116 -2.02 13.69 -5.48
C ALA A 116 -2.57 15.10 -5.72
N VAL A 117 -1.72 16.02 -6.21
CA VAL A 117 -2.15 17.36 -6.64
C VAL A 117 -3.09 17.28 -7.85
N ALA A 118 -2.81 16.43 -8.83
CA ALA A 118 -3.68 16.22 -9.98
C ALA A 118 -5.04 15.62 -9.57
N ASP A 119 -5.05 14.67 -8.63
CA ASP A 119 -6.27 14.05 -8.10
C ASP A 119 -7.15 15.06 -7.38
N TYR A 120 -6.54 16.02 -6.67
CA TYR A 120 -7.29 17.14 -6.08
C TYR A 120 -7.89 18.04 -7.16
N ARG A 121 -7.07 18.49 -8.12
CA ARG A 121 -7.49 19.41 -9.19
C ARG A 121 -8.62 18.83 -10.05
N ASN A 122 -8.58 17.53 -10.30
CA ASN A 122 -9.52 16.84 -11.18
C ASN A 122 -10.70 16.20 -10.41
N GLY A 123 -10.68 16.22 -9.07
CA GLY A 123 -11.66 15.51 -8.25
C GLY A 123 -11.61 13.98 -8.42
N THR A 124 -10.45 13.42 -8.79
CA THR A 124 -10.24 11.98 -9.05
C THR A 124 -9.60 11.25 -7.87
N GLY A 125 -9.41 11.94 -6.74
CA GLY A 125 -8.96 11.32 -5.48
C GLY A 125 -9.98 10.31 -4.93
N VAL A 126 -9.57 9.60 -3.87
CA VAL A 126 -10.46 8.65 -3.16
C VAL A 126 -11.56 9.44 -2.46
N LYS A 127 -12.80 9.13 -2.84
CA LYS A 127 -14.00 9.77 -2.28
C LYS A 127 -14.13 9.49 -0.78
N PRO A 128 -14.61 10.45 0.03
CA PRO A 128 -14.74 10.28 1.48
C PRO A 128 -15.44 8.99 1.91
N GLU A 129 -16.54 8.62 1.24
CA GLU A 129 -17.31 7.40 1.51
C GLU A 129 -16.57 6.09 1.19
N ASP A 130 -15.51 6.16 0.37
CA ASP A 130 -14.65 5.04 0.00
C ASP A 130 -13.34 5.03 0.80
N ARG A 131 -13.10 6.04 1.67
CA ARG A 131 -11.93 6.08 2.56
C ARG A 131 -12.14 5.14 3.74
N VAL A 132 -11.66 3.92 3.59
CA VAL A 132 -11.62 2.94 4.67
C VAL A 132 -10.37 3.20 5.51
N THR A 133 -10.57 3.40 6.83
CA THR A 133 -9.49 3.59 7.80
C THR A 133 -9.35 2.39 8.74
N ARG A 134 -8.22 2.33 9.45
CA ARG A 134 -7.98 1.41 10.56
C ARG A 134 -9.11 1.47 11.58
N ALA A 135 -9.49 2.67 11.99
CA ALA A 135 -10.54 2.90 12.99
C ALA A 135 -11.89 2.33 12.53
N TYR A 136 -12.26 2.56 11.27
CA TYR A 136 -13.46 1.95 10.68
C TYR A 136 -13.44 0.43 10.78
N ALA A 137 -12.34 -0.21 10.36
CA ALA A 137 -12.24 -1.67 10.35
C ALA A 137 -12.33 -2.27 11.76
N LEU A 138 -11.60 -1.68 12.72
CA LEU A 138 -11.60 -2.16 14.11
C LEU A 138 -12.95 -1.91 14.80
N GLN A 139 -13.61 -0.79 14.52
CA GLN A 139 -14.96 -0.54 15.02
C GLN A 139 -15.95 -1.55 14.47
N LYS A 140 -15.92 -1.82 13.15
CA LYS A 140 -16.79 -2.83 12.52
C LYS A 140 -16.59 -4.22 13.12
N LEU A 141 -15.33 -4.61 13.31
CA LEU A 141 -14.99 -5.88 13.96
C LEU A 141 -15.54 -5.95 15.38
N LYS A 142 -15.38 -4.88 16.17
CA LYS A 142 -15.90 -4.82 17.55
C LYS A 142 -17.42 -4.91 17.61
N GLU A 143 -18.13 -4.28 16.67
CA GLU A 143 -19.60 -4.26 16.62
C GLU A 143 -20.19 -5.59 16.16
N GLN A 144 -19.57 -6.25 15.18
CA GLN A 144 -20.15 -7.40 14.49
C GLN A 144 -19.49 -8.74 14.84
N GLY A 145 -18.28 -8.72 15.41
CA GLY A 145 -17.47 -9.92 15.64
C GLY A 145 -16.88 -10.54 14.36
N HIS A 146 -17.07 -9.90 13.19
CA HIS A 146 -16.56 -10.35 11.91
C HIS A 146 -16.35 -9.18 10.94
N LEU A 147 -15.70 -9.44 9.80
CA LEU A 147 -15.49 -8.51 8.70
C LEU A 147 -15.91 -9.10 7.34
N ARG A 148 -16.88 -10.03 7.34
CA ARG A 148 -17.43 -10.67 6.14
C ARG A 148 -17.92 -9.65 5.12
N ASN A 149 -17.49 -9.78 3.87
CA ASN A 149 -17.85 -8.91 2.75
C ASN A 149 -17.58 -7.40 2.97
N GLU A 150 -16.81 -7.03 3.99
CA GLU A 150 -16.52 -5.62 4.29
C GLU A 150 -15.63 -5.01 3.20
N LYS A 151 -15.88 -3.74 2.90
CA LYS A 151 -15.01 -2.96 2.02
C LYS A 151 -13.82 -2.48 2.82
N LEU A 152 -12.67 -3.14 2.63
CA LEU A 152 -11.42 -2.88 3.34
C LEU A 152 -10.27 -2.58 2.37
N ASN A 153 -10.58 -2.00 1.20
CA ASN A 153 -9.60 -1.69 0.17
C ASN A 153 -8.58 -0.70 0.72
N GLN A 154 -7.30 -0.99 0.54
CA GLN A 154 -6.18 -0.10 0.89
C GLN A 154 -6.15 0.34 2.36
N VAL A 155 -6.90 -0.31 3.24
CA VAL A 155 -6.90 -0.03 4.68
C VAL A 155 -5.55 -0.38 5.30
N ILE A 156 -5.22 0.27 6.41
CA ILE A 156 -4.00 0.00 7.17
C ILE A 156 -4.33 -0.77 8.42
N LEU A 157 -3.85 -2.00 8.45
CA LEU A 157 -3.99 -2.93 9.56
C LEU A 157 -2.65 -3.62 9.84
N GLU A 158 -1.54 -2.90 9.62
CA GLU A 158 -0.18 -3.38 9.91
C GLU A 158 -0.08 -3.76 11.40
N GLY A 159 0.38 -4.98 11.67
CA GLY A 159 0.55 -5.49 13.03
C GLY A 159 -0.73 -5.79 13.81
N GLU A 160 -1.91 -5.71 13.17
CA GLU A 160 -3.18 -6.02 13.83
C GLU A 160 -3.38 -7.52 14.09
N ASP A 161 -4.22 -7.84 15.07
CA ASP A 161 -4.64 -9.21 15.36
C ASP A 161 -6.05 -9.49 14.84
N PHE A 162 -6.14 -10.29 13.79
CA PHE A 162 -7.37 -10.86 13.22
C PHE A 162 -7.43 -12.38 13.39
N SER A 163 -6.76 -12.93 14.39
CA SER A 163 -6.77 -14.37 14.64
C SER A 163 -8.21 -14.87 14.86
N GLY A 164 -8.60 -15.90 14.11
CA GLY A 164 -9.94 -16.48 14.12
C GLY A 164 -11.05 -15.59 13.54
N VAL A 165 -10.75 -14.40 13.03
CA VAL A 165 -11.75 -13.49 12.48
C VAL A 165 -12.28 -14.01 11.14
N ASP A 166 -13.58 -13.88 10.93
CA ASP A 166 -14.19 -14.17 9.64
C ASP A 166 -14.16 -12.94 8.71
N LEU A 167 -13.28 -13.01 7.72
CA LEU A 167 -13.07 -12.04 6.63
C LEU A 167 -13.53 -12.62 5.27
N SER A 168 -14.40 -13.64 5.28
CA SER A 168 -14.84 -14.27 4.02
C SER A 168 -15.53 -13.25 3.11
N GLY A 169 -15.12 -13.26 1.84
CA GLY A 169 -15.58 -12.29 0.84
C GLY A 169 -15.13 -10.83 1.07
N ALA A 170 -14.36 -10.53 2.12
CA ALA A 170 -13.89 -9.17 2.40
C ALA A 170 -13.06 -8.64 1.23
N ASN A 171 -13.20 -7.35 0.94
CA ASN A 171 -12.44 -6.70 -0.10
C ASN A 171 -11.22 -6.00 0.50
N LEU A 172 -10.08 -6.67 0.50
CA LEU A 172 -8.78 -6.23 1.01
C LEU A 172 -7.82 -5.84 -0.12
N GLN A 173 -8.35 -5.43 -1.28
CA GLN A 173 -7.52 -5.09 -2.43
C GLN A 173 -6.53 -3.97 -2.07
N ASN A 174 -5.25 -4.20 -2.34
CA ASN A 174 -4.14 -3.30 -1.98
C ASN A 174 -4.07 -2.92 -0.48
N ALA A 175 -4.66 -3.69 0.44
CA ALA A 175 -4.58 -3.43 1.88
C ALA A 175 -3.16 -3.61 2.43
N PHE A 176 -2.84 -2.84 3.48
CA PHE A 176 -1.55 -2.83 4.17
C PHE A 176 -1.70 -3.71 5.43
N LEU A 177 -1.28 -4.97 5.33
CA LEU A 177 -1.52 -6.00 6.35
C LEU A 177 -0.22 -6.56 6.93
N GLN A 178 0.92 -5.94 6.66
CA GLN A 178 2.24 -6.47 7.04
C GLN A 178 2.31 -6.75 8.54
N ASN A 179 2.99 -7.82 8.93
CA ASN A 179 3.17 -8.22 10.33
C ASN A 179 1.86 -8.50 11.10
N ALA A 180 0.68 -8.48 10.46
CA ALA A 180 -0.58 -8.80 11.12
C ALA A 180 -0.72 -10.31 11.39
N SER A 181 -1.55 -10.67 12.36
CA SER A 181 -1.96 -12.05 12.61
C SER A 181 -3.32 -12.32 11.99
N PHE A 182 -3.39 -13.38 11.18
CA PHE A 182 -4.61 -13.99 10.66
C PHE A 182 -4.67 -15.47 11.04
N GLU A 183 -4.07 -15.84 12.18
CA GLU A 183 -4.02 -17.24 12.60
C GLU A 183 -5.44 -17.81 12.72
N GLY A 184 -5.73 -18.86 11.94
CA GLY A 184 -7.06 -19.48 11.88
C GLY A 184 -8.17 -18.60 11.30
N ALA A 185 -7.84 -17.45 10.70
CA ALA A 185 -8.84 -16.55 10.11
C ALA A 185 -9.49 -17.18 8.87
N ASN A 186 -10.77 -16.87 8.63
CA ASN A 186 -11.47 -17.27 7.42
C ASN A 186 -11.38 -16.15 6.37
N LEU A 187 -10.56 -16.34 5.34
CA LEU A 187 -10.38 -15.43 4.19
C LEU A 187 -10.96 -16.02 2.89
N ARG A 188 -11.87 -17.00 3.01
CA ARG A 188 -12.44 -17.70 1.86
C ARG A 188 -13.15 -16.71 0.93
N GLY A 189 -12.78 -16.73 -0.35
CA GLY A 189 -13.31 -15.80 -1.36
C GLY A 189 -12.95 -14.33 -1.17
N ALA A 190 -12.04 -13.99 -0.24
CA ALA A 190 -11.60 -12.61 -0.04
C ALA A 190 -10.86 -12.07 -1.27
N ARG A 191 -10.99 -10.77 -1.52
CA ARG A 191 -10.30 -10.08 -2.62
C ARG A 191 -9.06 -9.41 -2.06
N LEU A 192 -7.90 -10.01 -2.29
CA LEU A 192 -6.59 -9.59 -1.76
C LEU A 192 -5.65 -9.16 -2.88
N ARG A 193 -6.19 -8.78 -4.05
CA ARG A 193 -5.37 -8.39 -5.20
C ARG A 193 -4.43 -7.25 -4.80
N GLY A 194 -3.12 -7.46 -4.93
CA GLY A 194 -2.11 -6.48 -4.54
C GLY A 194 -2.00 -6.21 -3.04
N ALA A 195 -2.63 -7.00 -2.17
CA ALA A 195 -2.52 -6.86 -0.71
C ALA A 195 -1.11 -7.18 -0.22
N PHE A 196 -0.72 -6.57 0.89
CA PHE A 196 0.62 -6.68 1.44
C PHE A 196 0.60 -7.48 2.72
N LEU A 197 0.89 -8.77 2.60
CA LEU A 197 0.85 -9.78 3.66
C LEU A 197 2.27 -10.19 4.12
N ASN A 198 3.29 -9.37 3.86
CA ASN A 198 4.66 -9.71 4.22
C ASN A 198 4.77 -9.95 5.74
N ASN A 199 5.48 -11.00 6.13
CA ASN A 199 5.68 -11.39 7.53
C ASN A 199 4.39 -11.60 8.35
N CYS A 200 3.23 -11.80 7.72
CA CYS A 200 2.00 -12.11 8.46
C CYS A 200 2.08 -13.49 9.10
N ASN A 201 1.41 -13.66 10.24
CA ASN A 201 1.06 -14.99 10.74
C ASN A 201 -0.24 -15.44 10.05
N LEU A 202 -0.15 -16.31 9.05
CA LEU A 202 -1.27 -16.89 8.30
C LEU A 202 -1.53 -18.35 8.68
N LYS A 203 -0.99 -18.81 9.81
CA LYS A 203 -1.09 -20.19 10.24
C LYS A 203 -2.55 -20.63 10.30
N ASN A 204 -2.89 -21.78 9.71
CA ASN A 204 -4.26 -22.32 9.64
C ASN A 204 -5.31 -21.39 9.00
N ALA A 205 -4.92 -20.30 8.34
CA ALA A 205 -5.86 -19.40 7.67
C ALA A 205 -6.48 -20.05 6.42
N ASP A 206 -7.73 -19.71 6.11
CA ASP A 206 -8.46 -20.26 4.96
C ASP A 206 -8.53 -19.24 3.82
N PHE A 207 -7.70 -19.41 2.79
CA PHE A 207 -7.67 -18.59 1.57
C PHE A 207 -8.38 -19.26 0.39
N ARG A 208 -9.17 -20.31 0.59
CA ARG A 208 -9.81 -21.01 -0.53
C ARG A 208 -10.64 -20.03 -1.37
N GLU A 209 -10.53 -20.14 -2.69
CA GLU A 209 -11.22 -19.25 -3.64
C GLU A 209 -10.88 -17.74 -3.52
N ALA A 210 -9.90 -17.36 -2.69
CA ALA A 210 -9.49 -15.96 -2.57
C ALA A 210 -8.71 -15.49 -3.80
N ASP A 211 -8.84 -14.22 -4.17
CA ASP A 211 -8.02 -13.60 -5.22
C ASP A 211 -6.78 -12.95 -4.61
N ILE A 212 -5.63 -13.62 -4.73
CA ILE A 212 -4.34 -13.16 -4.20
C ILE A 212 -3.37 -12.70 -5.29
N ARG A 213 -3.87 -12.42 -6.51
CA ARG A 213 -3.02 -11.90 -7.60
C ARG A 213 -2.28 -10.65 -7.17
N TRP A 214 -1.02 -10.48 -7.56
CA TRP A 214 -0.15 -9.38 -7.10
C TRP A 214 0.07 -9.26 -5.59
N ALA A 215 -0.49 -10.14 -4.75
CA ALA A 215 -0.29 -10.06 -3.31
C ALA A 215 1.16 -10.38 -2.94
N LYS A 216 1.68 -9.74 -1.89
CA LYS A 216 3.04 -9.95 -1.38
C LYS A 216 2.98 -10.72 -0.07
N LEU A 217 3.34 -12.01 -0.08
CA LEU A 217 3.33 -12.93 1.07
C LEU A 217 4.75 -13.34 1.51
N THR A 218 5.80 -12.64 1.06
CA THR A 218 7.18 -12.96 1.43
C THR A 218 7.35 -12.95 2.95
N GLY A 219 7.92 -14.02 3.51
CA GLY A 219 8.13 -14.17 4.95
C GLY A 219 6.88 -14.50 5.76
N ALA A 220 5.69 -14.61 5.16
CA ALA A 220 4.49 -15.01 5.88
C ALA A 220 4.58 -16.47 6.38
N ASN A 221 4.15 -16.69 7.62
CA ASN A 221 3.97 -18.05 8.15
C ASN A 221 2.64 -18.62 7.66
N ILE A 222 2.69 -19.55 6.72
CA ILE A 222 1.52 -20.17 6.10
C ILE A 222 1.33 -21.64 6.52
N GLU A 223 1.94 -22.06 7.63
CA GLU A 223 1.81 -23.43 8.15
C GLU A 223 0.32 -23.80 8.29
N GLY A 224 -0.12 -24.89 7.64
CA GLY A 224 -1.53 -25.33 7.67
C GLY A 224 -2.53 -24.41 6.96
N ALA A 225 -2.08 -23.32 6.34
CA ALA A 225 -2.95 -22.45 5.57
C ALA A 225 -3.48 -23.14 4.31
N ARG A 226 -4.70 -22.80 3.93
CA ARG A 226 -5.46 -23.46 2.86
C ARG A 226 -5.58 -22.55 1.66
N PHE A 227 -5.04 -22.95 0.51
CA PHE A 227 -5.03 -22.15 -0.73
C PHE A 227 -5.72 -22.86 -1.90
N GLU A 228 -6.47 -23.94 -1.63
CA GLU A 228 -7.18 -24.68 -2.68
C GLU A 228 -8.09 -23.72 -3.47
N ASP A 229 -7.96 -23.73 -4.79
CA ASP A 229 -8.70 -22.86 -5.71
C ASP A 229 -8.46 -21.34 -5.54
N ALA A 230 -7.52 -20.91 -4.69
CA ALA A 230 -7.11 -19.51 -4.64
C ALA A 230 -6.52 -19.07 -5.98
N ILE A 231 -6.73 -17.82 -6.36
CA ILE A 231 -6.34 -17.28 -7.66
C ILE A 231 -5.02 -16.52 -7.52
N TYR A 232 -4.02 -16.92 -8.30
CA TYR A 232 -2.70 -16.28 -8.33
C TYR A 232 -2.26 -15.93 -9.75
N ASP A 233 -1.24 -15.10 -9.87
CA ASP A 233 -0.61 -14.73 -11.13
C ASP A 233 0.90 -14.51 -10.98
N ILE A 234 1.56 -14.09 -12.06
CA ILE A 234 3.02 -13.83 -12.07
C ILE A 234 3.45 -12.71 -11.11
N GLY A 235 2.52 -11.85 -10.67
CA GLY A 235 2.78 -10.78 -9.71
C GLY A 235 2.70 -11.26 -8.26
N THR A 236 2.15 -12.45 -8.01
CA THR A 236 2.00 -13.01 -6.65
C THR A 236 3.38 -13.39 -6.12
N ARG A 237 3.76 -12.86 -4.95
CA ARG A 237 5.06 -13.10 -4.34
C ARG A 237 4.92 -14.00 -3.12
N LEU A 238 5.54 -15.17 -3.18
CA LEU A 238 5.64 -16.14 -2.10
C LEU A 238 7.12 -16.40 -1.80
N ASP A 239 7.41 -17.04 -0.66
CA ASP A 239 8.76 -17.53 -0.38
C ASP A 239 9.13 -18.63 -1.41
N PRO A 240 10.35 -18.65 -1.97
CA PRO A 240 10.78 -19.70 -2.90
C PRO A 240 10.65 -21.13 -2.38
N ARG A 241 10.58 -21.33 -1.06
CA ARG A 241 10.35 -22.64 -0.42
C ARG A 241 8.90 -23.12 -0.51
N GLN A 242 7.98 -22.26 -0.92
CA GLN A 242 6.52 -22.49 -0.91
C GLN A 242 5.96 -22.73 -2.32
N THR A 243 6.81 -23.05 -3.30
CA THR A 243 6.43 -23.24 -4.71
C THR A 243 5.38 -24.33 -4.93
N GLU A 244 5.30 -25.31 -4.04
CA GLU A 244 4.30 -26.39 -4.09
C GLU A 244 2.86 -25.87 -4.00
N LEU A 245 2.62 -24.70 -3.38
CA LEU A 245 1.30 -24.07 -3.34
C LEU A 245 0.73 -23.81 -4.73
N PHE A 246 1.57 -23.49 -5.71
CA PHE A 246 1.12 -23.22 -7.07
C PHE A 246 0.40 -24.42 -7.70
N LYS A 247 0.59 -25.64 -7.18
CA LYS A 247 -0.07 -26.86 -7.66
C LYS A 247 -1.54 -26.96 -7.23
N ILE A 248 -1.93 -26.28 -6.13
CA ILE A 248 -3.29 -26.31 -5.58
C ILE A 248 -4.09 -25.04 -5.87
N MET A 249 -3.42 -24.01 -6.39
CA MET A 249 -4.01 -22.72 -6.75
C MET A 249 -4.34 -22.65 -8.24
N LYS A 250 -5.25 -21.74 -8.60
CA LYS A 250 -5.63 -21.43 -9.98
C LYS A 250 -4.81 -20.26 -10.50
N ARG A 251 -4.08 -20.47 -11.60
CA ARG A 251 -3.34 -19.40 -12.27
C ARG A 251 -4.27 -18.60 -13.18
N GLU A 252 -4.40 -17.30 -12.95
CA GLU A 252 -5.12 -16.38 -13.84
C GLU A 252 -4.32 -15.10 -14.13
N GLY A 253 -4.03 -14.85 -15.41
CA GLY A 253 -3.29 -13.68 -15.87
C GLY A 253 -2.34 -14.03 -17.00
N ARG A 254 -2.12 -13.11 -17.95
CA ARG A 254 -1.19 -13.35 -19.07
C ARG A 254 0.25 -13.38 -18.57
N ASP A 255 1.04 -14.33 -19.08
CA ASP A 255 2.49 -14.28 -18.98
C ASP A 255 2.99 -13.07 -19.78
N LEU A 256 3.25 -11.95 -19.10
CA LEU A 256 3.86 -10.76 -19.74
C LEU A 256 5.25 -11.06 -20.35
N TYR A 257 5.83 -12.23 -20.05
CA TYR A 257 7.16 -12.64 -20.50
C TYR A 257 7.17 -13.68 -21.63
N THR A 258 6.02 -14.21 -22.08
CA THR A 258 5.99 -15.24 -23.14
C THR A 258 5.65 -14.71 -24.53
N GLU A 259 5.30 -13.43 -24.68
CA GLU A 259 5.25 -12.81 -25.99
C GLU A 259 6.63 -12.23 -26.32
N LYS A 260 7.47 -13.03 -26.99
CA LYS A 260 8.45 -12.45 -27.91
C LYS A 260 7.65 -11.50 -28.80
N GLN A 261 7.89 -10.20 -28.69
CA GLN A 261 7.37 -9.25 -29.68
C GLN A 261 7.79 -9.79 -31.05
N PRO A 262 6.86 -9.99 -32.01
CA PRO A 262 7.29 -10.25 -33.37
C PRO A 262 8.14 -9.06 -33.79
N GLU A 263 9.35 -9.36 -34.28
CA GLU A 263 10.30 -8.39 -34.81
C GLU A 263 9.55 -7.40 -35.69
N ARG A 264 9.61 -6.12 -35.34
CA ARG A 264 9.14 -5.06 -36.23
C ARG A 264 10.12 -5.02 -37.40
N VAL A 265 9.64 -5.61 -38.52
CA VAL A 265 10.06 -5.54 -39.93
C VAL A 265 11.46 -5.00 -40.20
#